data_AF-A0A382QY32-F1
#
_entry.id   AF-A0A382QY32-F1
#
_cell.length_a   1.000
_cell.length_b   1.000
_cell.length_c   1.000
_cell.angle_alpha   90.00
_cell.angle_beta   90.00
_cell.angle_gamma   90.00
#
_symmetry.space_group_name_H-M   'P 1'
#
loop_
_entity.id
_entity.type
_entity.pdbx_description
1 polymer ?
#
loop_
_entity_poly.entity_id
_entity_poly.type
_entity_poly.pdbx_seq_one_letter_code
_entity_poly.pdbx_strand_id
1 'polypeptide(L)'
;MKWLDKSAEHTARNMAQRTSRRGFFGRLAGIVVGAAATAPLLPVARAQDNNTAPEDGDSNTCEYWRHCAMDGFLCGCCGGSVTSCPPGTEMSPITWIGTCTNPIDDRNYIIFYN
;
A
#
# COMPACT_ATOMS: atom_id res chain seq x y z
N MET A 1 -34.26 -43.14 -19.47
CA MET A 1 -33.45 -42.31 -18.53
C MET A 1 -32.50 -43.12 -17.64
N LYS A 2 -32.23 -44.42 -17.90
CA LYS A 2 -31.29 -45.23 -17.09
C LYS A 2 -29.81 -44.96 -17.38
N TRP A 3 -29.51 -44.34 -18.52
CA TRP A 3 -28.14 -44.05 -18.93
C TRP A 3 -27.54 -42.90 -18.13
N LEU A 4 -28.31 -41.84 -17.86
CA LEU A 4 -27.87 -40.73 -17.01
C LEU A 4 -27.54 -41.20 -15.59
N ASP A 5 -28.38 -42.07 -15.01
CA ASP A 5 -28.14 -42.66 -13.69
C ASP A 5 -26.84 -43.47 -13.66
N LYS A 6 -26.63 -44.34 -14.66
CA LYS A 6 -25.40 -45.14 -14.75
C LYS A 6 -24.16 -44.29 -14.96
N SER A 7 -24.26 -43.24 -15.78
CA SER A 7 -23.17 -42.30 -15.99
C SER A 7 -22.86 -41.51 -14.71
N ALA A 8 -23.87 -41.02 -14.01
CA ALA A 8 -23.70 -40.32 -12.74
C ALA A 8 -23.07 -41.24 -11.68
N GLU A 9 -23.54 -42.49 -11.56
CA GLU A 9 -22.98 -43.49 -10.65
C GLU A 9 -21.51 -43.79 -10.96
N HIS A 10 -21.19 -44.04 -12.24
CA HIS A 10 -19.83 -44.35 -12.65
C HIS A 10 -18.87 -43.18 -12.39
N THR A 11 -19.35 -41.96 -12.63
CA THR A 11 -18.55 -40.74 -12.40
C THR A 11 -18.35 -40.49 -10.91
N ALA A 12 -19.39 -40.65 -10.09
CA ALA A 12 -19.31 -40.51 -8.64
C ALA A 12 -18.37 -41.53 -8.01
N ARG A 13 -18.43 -42.81 -8.44
CA ARG A 13 -17.53 -43.87 -7.97
C ARG A 13 -16.08 -43.62 -8.39
N ASN A 14 -15.86 -43.18 -9.63
CA ASN A 14 -14.51 -42.81 -10.09
C ASN A 14 -13.93 -41.60 -9.34
N MET A 15 -14.74 -40.59 -9.04
CA MET A 15 -14.30 -39.46 -8.22
C MET A 15 -13.93 -39.93 -6.80
N ALA A 16 -14.78 -40.73 -6.15
CA ALA A 16 -14.49 -41.25 -4.82
C ALA A 16 -13.20 -42.09 -4.76
N GLN A 17 -12.88 -42.84 -5.83
CA GLN A 17 -11.68 -43.68 -5.90
C GLN A 17 -10.41 -42.90 -6.28
N ARG A 18 -10.53 -41.80 -7.03
CA ARG A 18 -9.37 -41.07 -7.57
C ARG A 18 -9.08 -39.73 -6.88
N THR A 19 -10.03 -39.16 -6.13
CA THR A 19 -9.82 -37.89 -5.44
C THR A 19 -9.36 -38.13 -4.00
N SER A 20 -8.08 -37.89 -3.73
CA SER A 20 -7.59 -37.71 -2.36
C SER A 20 -8.08 -36.36 -1.81
N ARG A 21 -8.65 -36.34 -0.62
CA ARG A 21 -9.12 -35.12 0.08
C ARG A 21 -8.05 -34.02 0.07
N ARG A 22 -6.78 -34.40 0.24
CA ARG A 22 -5.63 -33.49 0.24
C ARG A 22 -5.31 -32.91 -1.14
N GLY A 23 -5.46 -33.70 -2.20
CA GLY A 23 -5.20 -33.25 -3.57
C GLY A 23 -6.29 -32.31 -4.11
N PHE A 24 -7.54 -32.52 -3.71
CA PHE A 24 -8.66 -31.66 -4.07
C PHE A 24 -8.53 -30.25 -3.47
N PHE A 25 -8.29 -30.15 -2.16
CA PHE A 25 -8.10 -28.84 -1.51
C PHE A 25 -6.88 -28.10 -2.05
N GLY A 26 -5.77 -28.80 -2.35
CA GLY A 26 -4.59 -28.18 -2.95
C GLY A 26 -4.85 -27.59 -4.34
N ARG A 27 -5.59 -28.30 -5.21
CA ARG A 27 -5.96 -27.80 -6.55
C ARG A 27 -6.94 -26.63 -6.47
N LEU A 28 -7.94 -26.74 -5.60
CA LEU A 28 -8.93 -25.67 -5.39
C LEU A 28 -8.26 -24.39 -4.86
N ALA A 29 -7.38 -24.52 -3.87
CA ALA A 29 -6.60 -23.40 -3.33
C ALA A 29 -5.70 -22.77 -4.41
N GLY A 30 -5.04 -23.58 -5.23
CA GLY A 30 -4.21 -23.10 -6.34
C GLY A 30 -4.98 -22.27 -7.37
N ILE A 31 -6.22 -22.68 -7.70
CA ILE A 31 -7.10 -21.91 -8.60
C ILE A 31 -7.51 -20.58 -7.98
N VAL A 32 -7.91 -20.57 -6.71
CA VAL A 32 -8.35 -19.35 -6.01
C VAL A 32 -7.22 -18.32 -5.92
N VAL A 33 -6.01 -18.75 -5.53
CA VAL A 33 -4.84 -17.87 -5.44
C VAL A 33 -4.41 -17.40 -6.83
N GLY A 34 -4.43 -18.28 -7.83
CA GLY A 34 -4.13 -17.91 -9.23
C GLY A 34 -5.10 -16.86 -9.79
N ALA A 35 -6.40 -17.02 -9.52
CA ALA A 35 -7.41 -16.05 -9.94
C ALA A 35 -7.25 -14.68 -9.24
N ALA A 36 -6.91 -14.69 -7.94
CA ALA A 36 -6.61 -13.47 -7.19
C ALA A 36 -5.34 -12.79 -7.68
N ALA A 37 -4.31 -13.54 -8.10
CA ALA A 37 -3.08 -12.98 -8.65
C ALA A 37 -3.26 -12.32 -10.02
N THR A 38 -4.30 -12.71 -10.78
CA THR A 38 -4.67 -12.06 -12.04
C THR A 38 -5.58 -10.85 -11.86
N ALA A 39 -6.13 -10.65 -10.65
CA ALA A 39 -6.83 -9.42 -10.35
C ALA A 39 -5.78 -8.29 -10.29
N PRO A 40 -5.97 -7.18 -11.03
CA PRO A 40 -5.07 -6.05 -10.92
C PRO A 40 -5.04 -5.61 -9.46
N LEU A 41 -3.85 -5.68 -8.85
CA LEU A 41 -3.62 -5.04 -7.57
C LEU A 41 -4.09 -3.60 -7.73
N LEU A 42 -4.98 -3.16 -6.83
CA LEU A 42 -5.49 -1.80 -6.83
C LEU A 42 -4.30 -0.85 -7.04
N PRO A 43 -4.38 0.07 -8.02
CA PRO A 43 -3.29 0.99 -8.25
C PRO A 43 -3.04 1.75 -6.95
N VAL A 44 -1.92 1.45 -6.30
CA VAL A 44 -1.37 2.34 -5.29
C VAL A 44 -0.87 3.53 -6.08
N ALA A 45 -1.74 4.53 -6.26
CA ALA A 45 -1.35 5.83 -6.72
C ALA A 45 -0.43 6.40 -5.64
N ARG A 46 0.88 6.17 -5.78
CA ARG A 46 1.84 7.11 -5.22
C ARG A 46 1.59 8.39 -5.99
N ALA A 47 1.06 9.40 -5.31
CA ALA A 47 0.98 10.74 -5.88
C ALA A 47 2.37 11.06 -6.45
N GLN A 48 2.44 11.16 -7.78
CA GLN A 48 3.61 11.76 -8.41
C GLN A 48 3.48 13.24 -8.12
N ASP A 49 4.19 13.71 -7.10
CA ASP A 49 4.37 15.13 -6.86
C ASP A 49 5.20 15.68 -8.02
N ASN A 50 4.52 16.29 -8.98
CA ASN A 50 5.12 16.99 -10.11
C ASN A 50 5.47 18.45 -9.76
N ASN A 51 5.46 18.81 -8.47
CA ASN A 51 5.79 20.14 -8.03
C ASN A 51 7.28 20.19 -7.68
N THR A 52 8.07 20.78 -8.57
CA THR A 52 9.36 21.37 -8.22
C THR A 52 9.09 22.53 -7.27
N ALA A 53 8.92 22.20 -6.00
CA ALA A 53 8.88 23.12 -4.88
C ALA A 53 10.14 23.99 -4.88
N PRO A 54 10.08 25.30 -4.56
CA PRO A 54 11.27 26.12 -4.32
C PRO A 54 11.91 25.80 -2.95
N GLU A 55 13.24 25.93 -2.81
CA GLU A 55 13.94 25.78 -1.50
C GLU A 55 13.60 26.92 -0.52
N ASP A 56 13.36 28.11 -1.08
CA ASP A 56 12.84 29.33 -0.45
C ASP A 56 11.29 29.37 -0.49
N GLY A 57 10.65 28.20 -0.48
CA GLY A 57 9.21 28.08 -0.35
C GLY A 57 8.75 28.39 1.07
N ASP A 58 7.55 28.97 1.21
CA ASP A 58 6.92 29.13 2.51
C ASP A 58 6.71 27.75 3.17
N SER A 59 7.37 27.54 4.31
CA SER A 59 7.30 26.27 5.03
C SER A 59 5.91 25.93 5.59
N ASN A 60 4.99 26.91 5.59
CA ASN A 60 3.58 26.74 5.97
C ASN A 60 2.68 26.34 4.79
N THR A 61 3.26 26.04 3.62
CA THR A 61 2.53 25.53 2.46
C THR A 61 2.81 24.05 2.24
N CYS A 62 1.82 23.31 1.73
CA CYS A 62 1.99 21.88 1.41
C CYS A 62 3.02 21.64 0.30
N GLU A 63 3.24 22.65 -0.55
CA GLU A 63 4.19 22.60 -1.68
C GLU A 63 5.65 22.77 -1.26
N TYR A 64 5.94 22.88 0.03
CA TYR A 64 7.31 22.91 0.50
C TYR A 64 7.97 21.54 0.32
N TRP A 65 9.16 21.50 -0.28
CA TRP A 65 9.77 20.25 -0.75
C TRP A 65 9.96 19.18 0.34
N ARG A 66 10.17 19.61 1.60
CA ARG A 66 10.33 18.70 2.74
C ARG A 66 9.02 18.02 3.15
N HIS A 67 7.87 18.44 2.60
CA HIS A 67 6.54 17.91 2.90
C HIS A 67 6.04 16.92 1.85
N CYS A 68 6.91 16.39 0.97
CA CYS A 68 6.57 15.50 -0.14
C CYS A 68 5.79 14.22 0.23
N ALA A 69 5.79 13.85 1.52
CA ALA A 69 5.05 12.73 2.05
C ALA A 69 4.49 13.01 3.46
N MET A 70 4.21 14.29 3.75
CA MET A 70 3.49 14.69 4.97
C MET A 70 2.03 14.28 4.90
N ASP A 71 1.47 13.92 6.05
CA ASP A 71 0.03 13.71 6.26
C ASP A 71 -0.39 14.42 7.55
N GLY A 72 -1.55 15.07 7.55
CA GLY A 72 -2.07 15.86 8.67
C GLY A 72 -1.84 17.37 8.56
N PHE A 73 -1.39 18.00 9.64
CA PHE A 73 -1.28 19.46 9.78
C PHE A 73 0.16 19.90 10.07
N LEU A 74 0.57 21.02 9.47
CA LEU A 74 1.91 21.59 9.67
C LEU A 74 2.04 22.22 11.06
N CYS A 75 3.08 21.84 11.80
CA CYS A 75 3.35 22.40 13.13
C CYS A 75 3.53 23.93 13.12
N GLY A 76 4.06 24.49 12.02
CA GLY A 76 4.22 25.94 11.84
C GLY A 76 2.91 26.73 11.93
N CYS A 77 1.78 26.13 11.55
CA CYS A 77 0.46 26.76 11.65
C CYS A 77 -0.05 26.88 13.09
N CYS A 78 0.56 26.16 14.04
CA CYS A 78 0.08 26.04 15.41
C CYS A 78 1.12 26.48 16.45
N GLY A 79 2.09 27.32 16.08
CA GLY A 79 3.11 27.84 16.98
C GLY A 79 4.34 26.94 17.15
N GLY A 80 4.46 25.88 16.35
CA GLY A 80 5.69 25.12 16.16
C GLY A 80 6.55 25.70 15.03
N SER A 81 7.45 24.88 14.50
CA SER A 81 8.22 25.16 13.29
C SER A 81 8.36 23.88 12.46
N VAL A 82 9.10 23.94 11.35
CA VAL A 82 9.40 22.76 10.51
C VAL A 82 10.10 21.65 11.28
N THR A 83 10.83 21.99 12.35
CA THR A 83 11.64 21.03 13.12
C THR A 83 11.34 21.07 14.61
N SER A 84 10.23 21.70 15.04
CA SER A 84 9.86 21.78 16.45
C SER A 84 8.35 21.71 16.66
N CYS A 85 7.94 20.89 17.63
CA CYS A 85 6.54 20.75 18.00
C CYS A 85 5.98 22.05 18.64
N PRO A 86 4.67 22.30 18.52
CA PRO A 86 4.01 23.39 19.23
C PRO A 86 4.19 23.33 20.76
N PRO A 87 4.18 24.49 21.45
CA PRO A 87 4.22 24.53 22.92
C PRO A 87 3.11 23.68 23.55
N GLY A 88 3.46 22.88 24.56
CA GLY A 88 2.50 22.02 25.28
C GLY A 88 2.18 20.69 24.58
N THR A 89 2.78 20.41 23.43
CA THR A 89 2.71 19.11 22.76
C THR A 89 3.99 18.29 23.01
N GLU A 90 3.89 16.97 22.80
CA GLU A 90 5.01 16.05 22.88
C GLU A 90 5.30 15.47 21.48
N MET A 91 6.57 15.30 21.17
CA MET A 91 7.04 14.72 19.91
C MET A 91 6.68 13.23 19.83
N SER A 92 6.21 12.77 18.65
CA SER A 92 5.85 11.37 18.50
C SER A 92 7.07 10.44 18.64
N PRO A 93 6.98 9.32 19.39
CA PRO A 93 8.04 8.32 19.45
C PRO A 93 8.11 7.46 18.17
N ILE A 94 7.11 7.56 17.29
CA ILE A 94 7.03 6.84 16.01
C ILE A 94 7.05 7.87 14.89
N THR A 95 7.89 7.64 13.88
CA THR A 95 8.04 8.55 12.75
C THR A 95 7.68 7.89 11.43
N TRP A 96 6.97 8.64 10.57
CA TRP A 96 6.81 8.30 9.17
C TRP A 96 7.98 8.86 8.37
N ILE A 97 8.42 8.16 7.32
CA ILE A 97 9.60 8.56 6.54
C ILE A 97 9.21 8.86 5.09
N GLY A 98 9.64 10.01 4.61
CA GLY A 98 9.59 10.40 3.20
C GLY A 98 10.99 10.53 2.61
N THR A 99 11.16 10.15 1.34
CA THR A 99 12.37 10.48 0.57
C THR A 99 12.01 11.62 -0.36
N CYS A 100 12.45 12.83 -0.03
CA CYS A 100 12.11 14.04 -0.77
C CYS A 100 13.34 14.54 -1.55
N THR A 101 13.13 14.97 -2.79
CA THR A 101 14.18 15.57 -3.62
C THR A 101 14.29 17.05 -3.30
N ASN A 102 15.50 17.52 -2.96
CA ASN A 102 15.77 18.93 -2.84
C ASN A 102 15.97 19.53 -4.26
N PRO A 103 15.15 20.52 -4.66
CA PRO A 103 15.22 21.16 -5.97
C PRO A 103 16.55 21.89 -6.28
N ILE A 104 17.37 22.22 -5.27
CA ILE A 104 18.58 23.06 -5.47
C ILE A 104 19.79 22.25 -5.87
N ASP A 105 20.01 21.17 -5.14
CA ASP A 105 21.17 20.31 -5.34
C ASP A 105 20.81 18.97 -6.01
N ASP A 106 19.53 18.79 -6.34
CA ASP A 106 18.98 17.59 -7.01
C ASP A 106 19.29 16.30 -6.24
N ARG A 107 19.42 16.42 -4.90
CA ARG A 107 19.69 15.29 -4.01
C ARG A 107 18.43 14.85 -3.29
N ASN A 108 18.38 13.54 -3.02
CA ASN A 108 17.32 12.96 -2.21
C ASN A 108 17.71 12.98 -0.73
N TYR A 109 16.82 13.50 0.10
CA TYR A 109 16.95 13.55 1.54
C TYR A 109 15.89 12.67 2.19
N ILE A 110 16.28 11.97 3.25
CA ILE A 110 15.35 11.25 4.12
C ILE A 110 14.80 12.24 5.15
N ILE A 111 13.50 12.47 5.10
CA ILE A 111 12.77 13.32 6.04
C ILE A 111 12.01 12.42 7.02
N PHE A 112 12.16 12.71 8.31
CA PHE A 112 11.44 12.05 9.40
C PHE A 112 10.29 12.97 9.84
N TYR A 113 9.07 12.48 9.78
CA TYR A 113 7.86 13.20 10.19
C TYR A 113 7.42 12.70 11.56
N ASN A 114 7.44 13.57 12.58
CA ASN A 114 7.17 13.24 13.98
C ASN A 114 6.40 14.33 14.73
#